data_AF-A0A2J8Q6I3-F1
#
_entry.id   AF-A0A2J8Q6I3-F1
#
_cell.length_a   1.000
_cell.length_b   1.000
_cell.length_c   1.000
_cell.angle_alpha   90.00
_cell.angle_beta   90.00
_cell.angle_gamma   90.00
#
_symmetry.space_group_name_H-M   'P 1'
#
loop_
_entity.id
_entity.type
_entity.pdbx_description
1 polymer ?
#
loop_
_entity_poly.entity_id
_entity_poly.type
_entity_poly.pdbx_seq_one_letter_code
_entity_poly.pdbx_strand_id
1 'polypeptide(L)'
;MAACGRVRRMFRLSAALHLLLLFAAGAEKLPGQGVHSQGQGPGANFVSFVGQPPFPAGGPPARRGGAGAGGGWKLAEEESCREDVTRVCPKHTWSNNLAVLECLQDVREPENEISSDCNHLLWNYKLNLTTDPKFESVAREVCKSTITEIKECADEPVGKGYMVSCLVDHRGNITEYQCHQYITKMTAIIFSDYRLICGFMDDCKNDINILKCGSIRLGEKDAHSQGEVVSCLEKGLVKEAEEREPKIQVSELCKKAILRVAELSSDDFHLDRHLYFACRDDRERFCENTQAGEGRVYKCLFNHKFEESMSEKCREALTTRQKLIAQDYKVSYSLAKSCKSDLKKYRCNVENLPRSREARLSYLLMCLESAVHRGRQVSSECQGEMLDYRRMLMEDFSLSPEIILSCRGEIEHHCSGLHRKGRTLHCLMKVVRGEKGNLGMNCQQALQTLIQETDPGADYRIDRALNEACESVIQTACKHIRSGDP
;
A
#
# COMPACT_ATOMS: atom_id res chain seq x y z
N MET A 1 3.50 -8.59 -9.19
CA MET A 1 4.75 -9.14 -9.76
C MET A 1 5.87 -8.39 -9.06
N ALA A 2 6.67 -9.07 -8.22
CA ALA A 2 7.62 -8.41 -7.33
C ALA A 2 8.77 -7.76 -8.14
N ALA A 3 9.15 -6.56 -7.72
CA ALA A 3 10.08 -5.68 -8.45
C ALA A 3 11.51 -5.68 -7.89
N CYS A 4 11.73 -6.22 -6.68
CA CYS A 4 13.00 -6.13 -5.94
C CYS A 4 14.21 -6.59 -6.81
N GLY A 5 14.03 -7.63 -7.64
CA GLY A 5 15.08 -8.11 -8.57
C GLY A 5 14.92 -7.71 -10.05
N ARG A 6 13.72 -7.33 -10.51
CA ARG A 6 13.40 -7.29 -11.96
C ARG A 6 13.98 -6.06 -12.68
N VAL A 7 14.04 -4.91 -12.00
CA VAL A 7 14.64 -3.68 -12.54
C VAL A 7 16.17 -3.75 -12.54
N ARG A 8 16.78 -4.36 -11.51
CA ARG A 8 18.24 -4.55 -11.44
C ARG A 8 18.77 -5.62 -12.39
N ARG A 9 18.00 -6.69 -12.68
CA ARG A 9 18.38 -7.69 -13.69
C ARG A 9 18.43 -7.11 -15.10
N MET A 10 17.49 -6.23 -15.46
CA MET A 10 17.51 -5.53 -16.76
C MET A 10 18.76 -4.64 -16.91
N PHE A 11 19.16 -3.93 -15.84
CA PHE A 11 20.39 -3.13 -15.84
C PHE A 11 21.67 -3.99 -15.83
N ARG A 12 21.70 -5.15 -15.15
CA ARG A 12 22.84 -6.07 -15.23
C ARG A 12 22.96 -6.73 -16.60
N LEU A 13 21.84 -7.07 -17.25
CA LEU A 13 21.83 -7.57 -18.62
C LEU A 13 22.24 -6.51 -19.63
N SER A 14 21.78 -5.26 -19.47
CA SER A 14 22.18 -4.13 -20.34
C SER A 14 23.64 -3.71 -20.13
N ALA A 15 24.12 -3.68 -18.88
CA ALA A 15 25.52 -3.42 -18.56
C ALA A 15 26.44 -4.57 -19.00
N ALA A 16 25.99 -5.83 -18.87
CA ALA A 16 26.71 -6.99 -19.42
C ALA A 16 26.72 -6.97 -20.96
N LEU A 17 25.65 -6.52 -21.61
CA LEU A 17 25.60 -6.34 -23.07
C LEU A 17 26.53 -5.22 -23.53
N HIS A 18 26.62 -4.11 -22.77
CA HIS A 18 27.59 -3.05 -23.03
C HIS A 18 29.03 -3.47 -22.74
N LEU A 19 29.28 -4.26 -21.70
CA LEU A 19 30.61 -4.86 -21.48
C LEU A 19 30.96 -5.87 -22.58
N LEU A 20 30.03 -6.72 -23.01
CA LEU A 20 30.24 -7.68 -24.11
C LEU A 20 30.51 -6.97 -25.45
N LEU A 21 29.88 -5.83 -25.70
CA LEU A 21 30.17 -4.97 -26.86
C LEU A 21 31.53 -4.28 -26.76
N LEU A 22 32.01 -3.95 -25.56
CA LEU A 22 33.36 -3.42 -25.33
C LEU A 22 34.44 -4.50 -25.43
N PHE A 23 34.15 -5.74 -25.04
CA PHE A 23 35.07 -6.88 -25.18
C PHE A 23 35.11 -7.47 -26.60
N ALA A 24 34.07 -7.27 -27.42
CA ALA A 24 34.07 -7.69 -28.83
C ALA A 24 34.99 -6.82 -29.71
N ALA A 25 35.45 -5.67 -29.23
CA ALA A 25 36.34 -4.76 -29.96
C ALA A 25 37.85 -5.00 -29.73
N GLY A 26 38.23 -6.01 -28.94
CA GLY A 26 39.65 -6.26 -28.65
C GLY A 26 39.93 -7.70 -28.27
N ALA A 27 40.14 -8.57 -29.27
CA ALA A 27 40.81 -9.85 -29.06
C ALA A 27 41.38 -10.40 -30.39
N GLU A 28 42.66 -10.10 -30.65
CA GLU A 28 43.51 -10.94 -31.49
C GLU A 28 43.95 -12.20 -30.71
N LYS A 29 44.05 -13.33 -31.43
CA LYS A 29 44.31 -14.70 -30.97
C LYS A 29 45.73 -14.92 -30.40
N LEU A 30 45.88 -15.89 -29.48
CA LEU A 30 46.64 -17.17 -29.62
C LEU A 30 46.68 -17.95 -28.27
N PRO A 31 47.05 -19.26 -28.23
CA PRO A 31 46.30 -20.30 -27.50
C PRO A 31 47.09 -21.01 -26.38
N GLY A 32 46.41 -21.86 -25.59
CA GLY A 32 47.10 -22.97 -24.91
C GLY A 32 46.44 -23.56 -23.67
N GLN A 33 46.08 -24.85 -23.82
CA GLN A 33 46.05 -25.92 -22.80
C GLN A 33 44.97 -25.93 -21.71
N GLY A 34 44.24 -27.05 -21.65
CA GLY A 34 43.28 -27.39 -20.61
C GLY A 34 43.80 -28.42 -19.62
N VAL A 35 43.05 -28.64 -18.53
CA VAL A 35 43.10 -29.84 -17.67
C VAL A 35 41.73 -30.06 -17.00
N HIS A 36 41.36 -31.34 -16.90
CA HIS A 36 40.20 -31.99 -16.27
C HIS A 36 40.22 -31.99 -14.71
N SER A 37 39.03 -32.10 -14.08
CA SER A 37 38.65 -33.07 -12.99
C SER A 37 37.49 -32.48 -12.14
N GLN A 38 36.24 -32.97 -12.17
CA GLN A 38 35.64 -34.11 -11.42
C GLN A 38 35.94 -34.14 -9.90
N GLY A 39 34.93 -33.92 -9.05
CA GLY A 39 34.27 -34.92 -8.17
C GLY A 39 34.40 -34.44 -6.71
N GLN A 40 33.56 -34.66 -5.70
CA GLN A 40 32.50 -35.62 -5.36
C GLN A 40 31.77 -35.08 -4.10
N GLY A 41 30.51 -35.46 -3.85
CA GLY A 41 29.87 -35.43 -2.52
C GLY A 41 30.52 -36.46 -1.57
N PRO A 42 30.09 -36.63 -0.30
CA PRO A 42 28.71 -36.86 0.17
C PRO A 42 28.43 -36.04 1.46
N GLY A 43 27.42 -36.21 2.33
CA GLY A 43 26.41 -37.22 2.58
C GLY A 43 25.54 -36.73 3.75
N ALA A 44 24.30 -37.18 3.79
CA ALA A 44 23.30 -36.81 4.78
C ALA A 44 23.60 -37.41 6.16
N ASN A 45 23.24 -36.70 7.23
CA ASN A 45 22.94 -37.30 8.52
C ASN A 45 21.73 -36.63 9.19
N PHE A 46 20.83 -37.50 9.62
CA PHE A 46 19.59 -37.27 10.35
C PHE A 46 19.91 -36.99 11.83
N VAL A 47 19.37 -35.92 12.43
CA VAL A 47 19.21 -35.83 13.89
C VAL A 47 17.92 -35.07 14.20
N SER A 48 17.01 -35.72 14.93
CA SER A 48 15.83 -35.14 15.55
C SER A 48 16.23 -34.31 16.77
N PHE A 49 15.69 -33.10 16.94
CA PHE A 49 15.72 -32.41 18.23
C PHE A 49 14.37 -31.76 18.54
N VAL A 50 13.75 -32.26 19.60
CA VAL A 50 12.61 -31.70 20.30
C VAL A 50 13.14 -30.79 21.41
N GLY A 51 12.71 -29.52 21.41
CA GLY A 51 12.71 -28.60 22.54
C GLY A 51 14.00 -27.83 22.84
N GLN A 52 14.04 -26.52 22.53
CA GLN A 52 14.80 -25.46 23.26
C GLN A 52 14.43 -24.01 22.77
N PRO A 53 14.87 -22.91 23.45
CA PRO A 53 14.02 -21.79 23.94
C PRO A 53 14.25 -20.45 23.18
N PRO A 54 13.85 -19.23 23.65
CA PRO A 54 13.66 -18.07 22.77
C PRO A 54 14.96 -17.40 22.33
N PHE A 55 14.90 -16.83 21.12
CA PHE A 55 15.94 -16.19 20.31
C PHE A 55 16.84 -15.17 21.06
N PRO A 56 18.17 -15.17 20.84
CA PRO A 56 19.04 -14.07 21.27
C PRO A 56 19.05 -12.94 20.23
N ALA A 57 18.58 -11.75 20.62
CA ALA A 57 18.70 -10.53 19.84
C ALA A 57 20.15 -10.03 19.82
N GLY A 58 20.72 -9.81 18.62
CA GLY A 58 22.04 -9.20 18.46
C GLY A 58 21.98 -7.69 18.73
N GLY A 59 22.81 -7.21 19.66
CA GLY A 59 23.04 -5.79 19.91
C GLY A 59 24.18 -5.22 19.06
N PRO A 60 24.29 -3.87 18.95
CA PRO A 60 25.39 -3.20 18.26
C PRO A 60 26.73 -3.34 19.01
N PRO A 61 27.89 -3.05 18.37
CA PRO A 61 29.19 -3.16 19.03
C PRO A 61 29.38 -2.02 20.04
N ALA A 62 29.36 -2.36 21.33
CA ALA A 62 29.66 -1.42 22.41
C ALA A 62 31.18 -1.17 22.55
N ARG A 63 31.52 0.10 22.81
CA ARG A 63 32.86 0.54 23.24
C ARG A 63 33.29 -0.23 24.50
N ARG A 64 34.58 -0.55 24.57
CA ARG A 64 35.24 -1.27 25.68
C ARG A 64 34.94 -0.63 27.04
N GLY A 65 34.43 -1.46 27.96
CA GLY A 65 34.46 -1.23 29.40
C GLY A 65 33.68 -2.26 30.22
N GLY A 66 34.39 -3.17 30.90
CA GLY A 66 33.93 -3.85 32.13
C GLY A 66 33.02 -5.08 31.98
N ALA A 67 33.42 -6.19 32.59
CA ALA A 67 32.75 -7.49 32.57
C ALA A 67 31.53 -7.60 33.50
N GLY A 68 30.52 -8.35 33.07
CA GLY A 68 29.35 -8.79 33.86
C GLY A 68 28.43 -9.68 33.01
N ALA A 69 27.89 -10.75 33.61
CA ALA A 69 27.39 -11.94 32.92
C ALA A 69 26.00 -11.82 32.27
N GLY A 70 25.80 -12.52 31.15
CA GLY A 70 24.55 -13.20 30.78
C GLY A 70 23.25 -12.38 30.77
N GLY A 71 23.12 -11.44 29.84
CA GLY A 71 21.83 -10.83 29.50
C GLY A 71 21.94 -10.14 28.16
N GLY A 72 21.19 -10.61 27.16
CA GLY A 72 21.09 -9.92 25.88
C GLY A 72 20.56 -8.50 26.08
N TRP A 73 21.01 -7.56 25.25
CA TRP A 73 20.57 -6.16 25.29
C TRP A 73 19.03 -6.06 25.24
N LYS A 74 18.42 -5.29 26.17
CA LYS A 74 16.97 -5.11 26.25
C LYS A 74 16.55 -3.66 26.02
N LEU A 75 15.65 -3.45 25.07
CA LEU A 75 15.08 -2.16 24.73
C LEU A 75 14.33 -1.52 25.93
N ALA A 76 13.71 -2.33 26.79
CA ALA A 76 13.04 -1.86 28.01
C ALA A 76 13.99 -1.33 29.09
N GLU A 77 15.27 -1.69 29.04
CA GLU A 77 16.27 -1.34 30.06
C GLU A 77 17.19 -0.20 29.60
N GLU A 78 17.16 0.14 28.30
CA GLU A 78 18.01 1.15 27.68
C GLU A 78 17.68 2.56 28.18
N GLU A 79 18.70 3.34 28.54
CA GLU A 79 18.54 4.66 29.16
C GLU A 79 17.64 5.60 28.35
N SER A 80 17.81 5.62 27.03
CA SER A 80 17.06 6.50 26.12
C SER A 80 15.59 6.12 25.96
N CYS A 81 15.15 4.91 26.35
CA CYS A 81 13.76 4.48 26.16
C CYS A 81 13.09 3.85 27.40
N ARG A 82 13.82 3.56 28.48
CA ARG A 82 13.29 2.90 29.69
C ARG A 82 12.12 3.64 30.33
N GLU A 83 12.20 4.97 30.39
CA GLU A 83 11.13 5.80 30.97
C GLU A 83 9.86 5.76 30.11
N ASP A 84 10.03 5.86 28.79
CA ASP A 84 8.94 5.76 27.82
C ASP A 84 8.28 4.37 27.86
N VAL A 85 9.07 3.29 27.90
CA VAL A 85 8.56 1.92 28.05
C VAL A 85 7.81 1.75 29.37
N THR A 86 8.32 2.32 30.46
CA THR A 86 7.66 2.19 31.77
C THR A 86 6.32 2.92 31.82
N ARG A 87 6.24 4.07 31.16
CA ARG A 87 5.05 4.90 31.10
C ARG A 87 3.98 4.34 30.17
N VAL A 88 4.38 3.83 29.01
CA VAL A 88 3.47 3.48 27.92
C VAL A 88 3.14 1.99 27.88
N CYS A 89 4.11 1.13 28.19
CA CYS A 89 4.01 -0.30 27.94
C CYS A 89 3.78 -1.13 29.21
N PRO A 90 2.73 -1.97 29.25
CA PRO A 90 2.51 -2.89 30.37
C PRO A 90 3.71 -3.80 30.62
N LYS A 91 4.05 -4.08 31.89
CA LYS A 91 5.23 -4.88 32.26
C LYS A 91 5.32 -6.26 31.60
N HIS A 92 4.19 -6.87 31.21
CA HIS A 92 4.18 -8.18 30.55
C HIS A 92 4.75 -8.13 29.11
N THR A 93 4.76 -6.96 28.46
CA THR A 93 5.32 -6.80 27.10
C THR A 93 6.84 -6.71 27.12
N TRP A 94 7.47 -6.56 28.30
CA TRP A 94 8.93 -6.41 28.45
C TRP A 94 9.69 -7.74 28.29
N SER A 95 8.99 -8.81 27.93
CA SER A 95 9.54 -10.16 27.77
C SER A 95 10.60 -10.25 26.67
N ASN A 96 10.49 -9.43 25.62
CA ASN A 96 11.45 -9.36 24.53
C ASN A 96 11.36 -8.01 23.78
N ASN A 97 12.44 -7.66 23.06
CA ASN A 97 12.54 -6.37 22.37
C ASN A 97 11.49 -6.18 21.27
N LEU A 98 11.00 -7.25 20.65
CA LEU A 98 9.98 -7.16 19.61
C LEU A 98 8.61 -6.79 20.20
N ALA A 99 8.23 -7.41 21.33
CA ALA A 99 6.99 -7.07 22.04
C ALA A 99 7.01 -5.63 22.60
N VAL A 100 8.17 -5.16 23.06
CA VAL A 100 8.35 -3.75 23.47
C VAL A 100 8.24 -2.82 22.25
N LEU A 101 8.88 -3.18 21.12
CA LEU A 101 8.81 -2.42 19.88
C LEU A 101 7.36 -2.29 19.37
N GLU A 102 6.60 -3.39 19.34
CA GLU A 102 5.19 -3.41 18.95
C GLU A 102 4.36 -2.49 19.86
N CYS A 103 4.56 -2.58 21.18
CA CYS A 103 3.84 -1.72 22.12
C CYS A 103 4.16 -0.22 21.94
N LEU A 104 5.44 0.14 21.80
CA LEU A 104 5.87 1.52 21.55
C LEU A 104 5.48 2.03 20.16
N GLN A 105 4.99 1.16 19.27
CA GLN A 105 4.40 1.57 17.99
C GLN A 105 2.92 1.93 18.13
N ASP A 106 2.20 1.50 19.15
CA ASP A 106 0.74 1.73 19.25
C ASP A 106 0.33 2.94 20.11
N VAL A 107 1.29 3.83 20.39
CA VAL A 107 1.12 4.99 21.28
C VAL A 107 0.06 5.98 20.80
N ARG A 108 -0.83 6.37 21.73
CA ARG A 108 -2.03 7.17 21.46
C ARG A 108 -1.89 8.66 21.82
N GLU A 109 -1.46 9.53 20.88
CA GLU A 109 -1.56 11.03 20.94
C GLU A 109 -1.01 11.65 22.28
N PRO A 110 -1.01 12.99 22.53
CA PRO A 110 0.17 13.69 23.06
C PRO A 110 0.60 13.33 24.50
N GLU A 111 -0.30 12.78 25.32
CA GLU A 111 0.01 12.38 26.71
C GLU A 111 0.93 11.16 26.78
N ASN A 112 0.93 10.33 25.73
CA ASN A 112 1.73 9.12 25.67
C ASN A 112 2.95 9.23 24.73
N GLU A 113 3.19 10.38 24.11
CA GLU A 113 4.30 10.61 23.18
C GLU A 113 5.65 10.13 23.73
N ILE A 114 6.38 9.32 22.96
CA ILE A 114 7.71 8.83 23.37
C ILE A 114 8.78 9.88 23.05
N SER A 115 9.83 9.92 23.87
CA SER A 115 10.90 10.90 23.73
C SER A 115 11.56 10.83 22.35
N SER A 116 12.13 11.97 21.91
CA SER A 116 12.91 12.04 20.67
C SER A 116 14.10 11.07 20.69
N ASP A 117 14.70 10.84 21.85
CA ASP A 117 15.85 9.95 22.01
C ASP A 117 15.43 8.48 21.91
N CYS A 118 14.33 8.07 22.56
CA CYS A 118 13.76 6.73 22.33
C CYS A 118 13.38 6.55 20.85
N ASN A 119 12.72 7.53 20.23
CA ASN A 119 12.36 7.48 18.81
C ASN A 119 13.59 7.24 17.92
N HIS A 120 14.70 7.93 18.18
CA HIS A 120 15.95 7.74 17.45
C HIS A 120 16.56 6.35 17.69
N LEU A 121 16.51 5.84 18.91
CA LEU A 121 16.94 4.48 19.23
C LEU A 121 16.09 3.44 18.46
N LEU A 122 14.76 3.56 18.49
CA LEU A 122 13.84 2.65 17.81
C LEU A 122 14.08 2.64 16.30
N TRP A 123 14.32 3.80 15.71
CA TRP A 123 14.68 3.96 14.31
C TRP A 123 15.94 3.15 13.96
N ASN A 124 17.01 3.30 14.75
CA ASN A 124 18.27 2.59 14.52
C ASN A 124 18.09 1.08 14.72
N TYR A 125 17.31 0.71 15.74
CA TYR A 125 17.01 -0.69 16.02
C TYR A 125 16.24 -1.35 14.87
N LYS A 126 15.21 -0.72 14.31
CA LYS A 126 14.45 -1.26 13.16
C LYS A 126 15.31 -1.38 11.90
N LEU A 127 16.13 -0.38 11.61
CA LEU A 127 17.03 -0.38 10.46
C LEU A 127 18.06 -1.51 10.59
N ASN A 128 18.71 -1.63 11.74
CA ASN A 128 19.67 -2.71 11.99
C ASN A 128 18.97 -4.07 11.96
N LEU A 129 17.79 -4.20 12.57
CA LEU A 129 17.04 -5.46 12.57
C LEU A 129 16.75 -5.94 11.14
N THR A 130 16.34 -5.06 10.25
CA THR A 130 15.98 -5.45 8.87
C THR A 130 17.17 -5.60 7.93
N THR A 131 18.34 -5.05 8.27
CA THR A 131 19.56 -5.11 7.44
C THR A 131 20.65 -6.03 7.98
N ASP A 132 20.52 -6.52 9.23
CA ASP A 132 21.48 -7.44 9.85
C ASP A 132 21.50 -8.79 9.11
N PRO A 133 22.69 -9.26 8.65
CA PRO A 133 22.83 -10.58 8.05
C PRO A 133 22.30 -11.73 8.92
N LYS A 134 22.35 -11.62 10.25
CA LYS A 134 21.78 -12.62 11.17
C LYS A 134 20.27 -12.70 11.08
N PHE A 135 19.63 -11.55 10.90
CA PHE A 135 18.19 -11.49 10.73
C PHE A 135 17.78 -12.11 9.39
N GLU A 136 18.55 -11.83 8.34
CA GLU A 136 18.38 -12.49 7.05
C GLU A 136 18.60 -14.01 7.14
N SER A 137 19.58 -14.48 7.93
CA SER A 137 19.80 -15.91 8.11
C SER A 137 18.62 -16.61 8.80
N VAL A 138 18.00 -15.98 9.81
CA VAL A 138 16.80 -16.52 10.45
C VAL A 138 15.66 -16.65 9.44
N ALA A 139 15.43 -15.62 8.62
CA ALA A 139 14.45 -15.69 7.56
C ALA A 139 14.76 -16.81 6.55
N ARG A 140 16.04 -17.05 6.21
CA ARG A 140 16.45 -18.16 5.34
C ARG A 140 16.20 -19.54 5.95
N GLU A 141 16.35 -19.67 7.27
CA GLU A 141 16.05 -20.92 7.97
C GLU A 141 14.55 -21.17 8.08
N VAL A 142 13.79 -20.18 8.55
CA VAL A 142 12.34 -20.29 8.79
C VAL A 142 11.55 -20.39 7.48
N CYS A 143 11.98 -19.71 6.41
CA CYS A 143 11.29 -19.69 5.12
C CYS A 143 12.02 -20.48 4.02
N LYS A 144 12.82 -21.49 4.39
CA LYS A 144 13.69 -22.24 3.46
C LYS A 144 12.95 -22.80 2.24
N SER A 145 11.78 -23.41 2.48
CA SER A 145 10.96 -24.01 1.42
C SER A 145 10.42 -22.93 0.46
N THR A 146 9.80 -21.90 1.03
CA THR A 146 9.20 -20.76 0.33
C THR A 146 10.24 -20.01 -0.51
N ILE A 147 11.45 -19.77 0.00
CA ILE A 147 12.53 -19.11 -0.75
C ILE A 147 12.95 -19.93 -1.97
N THR A 148 12.91 -21.25 -1.88
CA THR A 148 13.24 -22.15 -3.00
C THR A 148 12.19 -22.08 -4.10
N GLU A 149 10.91 -21.94 -3.73
CA GLU A 149 9.79 -21.77 -4.66
C GLU A 149 9.79 -20.38 -5.31
N ILE A 150 10.11 -19.34 -4.54
CA ILE A 150 10.12 -17.94 -4.98
C ILE A 150 11.56 -17.52 -5.32
N LYS A 151 12.06 -18.02 -6.47
CA LYS A 151 13.45 -17.79 -6.92
C LYS A 151 13.88 -16.33 -6.90
N GLU A 152 12.97 -15.39 -7.22
CA GLU A 152 13.27 -13.96 -7.21
C GLU A 152 13.64 -13.41 -5.83
N CYS A 153 13.13 -13.99 -4.73
CA CYS A 153 13.54 -13.60 -3.38
C CYS A 153 14.88 -14.24 -2.99
N ALA A 154 15.20 -15.43 -3.51
CA ALA A 154 16.49 -16.08 -3.27
C ALA A 154 17.67 -15.31 -3.90
N ASP A 155 17.40 -14.64 -5.03
CA ASP A 155 18.37 -13.89 -5.82
C ASP A 155 18.73 -12.51 -5.23
N GLU A 156 18.08 -12.09 -4.13
CA GLU A 156 18.29 -10.77 -3.54
C GLU A 156 19.67 -10.66 -2.85
N PRO A 157 20.34 -9.48 -2.93
CA PRO A 157 21.60 -9.24 -2.24
C PRO A 157 21.50 -9.42 -0.72
N VAL A 158 22.43 -10.21 -0.17
CA VAL A 158 22.59 -10.41 1.27
C VAL A 158 23.00 -9.12 1.97
N GLY A 159 22.47 -8.89 3.19
CA GLY A 159 22.83 -7.77 4.07
C GLY A 159 22.12 -6.46 3.75
N LYS A 160 21.12 -6.49 2.86
CA LYS A 160 20.31 -5.31 2.52
C LYS A 160 18.86 -5.39 2.99
N GLY A 161 18.45 -6.50 3.61
CA GLY A 161 17.06 -6.72 4.05
C GLY A 161 16.04 -7.00 2.94
N TYR A 162 16.48 -6.94 1.69
CA TYR A 162 15.63 -7.07 0.50
C TYR A 162 14.94 -8.43 0.40
N MET A 163 15.60 -9.50 0.82
CA MET A 163 14.99 -10.84 0.81
C MET A 163 13.75 -10.88 1.70
N VAL A 164 13.79 -10.32 2.91
CA VAL A 164 12.63 -10.33 3.83
C VAL A 164 11.54 -9.42 3.29
N SER A 165 11.88 -8.26 2.74
CA SER A 165 10.92 -7.40 2.04
C SER A 165 10.28 -8.12 0.84
N CYS A 166 11.02 -8.96 0.11
CA CYS A 166 10.49 -9.77 -0.98
C CYS A 166 9.56 -10.88 -0.47
N LEU A 167 9.83 -11.48 0.68
CA LEU A 167 8.92 -12.46 1.28
C LEU A 167 7.62 -11.81 1.76
N VAL A 168 7.69 -10.59 2.32
CA VAL A 168 6.51 -9.76 2.62
C VAL A 168 5.68 -9.49 1.37
N ASP A 169 6.33 -9.21 0.24
CA ASP A 169 5.67 -9.00 -1.05
C ASP A 169 4.85 -10.21 -1.52
N HIS A 170 5.27 -11.40 -1.11
CA HIS A 170 4.66 -12.68 -1.45
C HIS A 170 3.88 -13.30 -0.30
N ARG A 171 3.57 -12.56 0.78
CA ARG A 171 2.94 -13.12 1.98
C ARG A 171 1.71 -13.99 1.69
N GLY A 172 0.89 -13.60 0.71
CA GLY A 172 -0.33 -14.32 0.33
C GLY A 172 -0.10 -15.63 -0.45
N ASN A 173 1.13 -15.87 -0.92
CA ASN A 173 1.54 -17.12 -1.56
C ASN A 173 2.23 -18.08 -0.57
N ILE A 174 2.53 -17.63 0.66
CA ILE A 174 3.23 -18.43 1.67
C ILE A 174 2.22 -19.35 2.37
N THR A 175 2.35 -20.65 2.15
CA THR A 175 1.48 -21.67 2.75
C THR A 175 2.08 -22.27 4.04
N GLU A 176 3.40 -22.20 4.19
CA GLU A 176 4.11 -22.68 5.37
C GLU A 176 3.79 -21.83 6.61
N TYR A 177 3.19 -22.44 7.64
CA TYR A 177 2.69 -21.73 8.81
C TYR A 177 3.78 -20.93 9.56
N GLN A 178 4.96 -21.53 9.79
CA GLN A 178 6.05 -20.87 10.52
C GLN A 178 6.61 -19.67 9.75
N CYS A 179 6.84 -19.83 8.45
CA CYS A 179 7.24 -18.74 7.57
C CYS A 179 6.16 -17.66 7.49
N HIS A 180 4.89 -18.03 7.35
CA HIS A 180 3.78 -17.09 7.31
C HIS A 180 3.72 -16.25 8.60
N GLN A 181 3.76 -16.89 9.79
CA GLN A 181 3.77 -16.16 11.07
C GLN A 181 4.98 -15.22 11.21
N TYR A 182 6.16 -15.69 10.82
CA TYR A 182 7.37 -14.86 10.82
C TYR A 182 7.18 -13.64 9.93
N ILE A 183 6.73 -13.84 8.69
CA ILE A 183 6.51 -12.76 7.72
C ILE A 183 5.38 -11.82 8.16
N THR A 184 4.31 -12.30 8.80
CA THR A 184 3.27 -11.45 9.38
C THR A 184 3.83 -10.52 10.46
N LYS A 185 4.67 -11.01 11.38
CA LYS A 185 5.32 -10.15 12.39
C LYS A 185 6.27 -9.16 11.73
N MET A 186 7.02 -9.62 10.73
CA MET A 186 7.96 -8.75 10.01
C MET A 186 7.29 -7.68 9.16
N THR A 187 6.10 -7.96 8.65
CA THR A 187 5.25 -7.00 7.95
C THR A 187 5.01 -5.78 8.85
N ALA A 188 4.60 -5.97 10.10
CA ALA A 188 4.36 -4.86 11.03
C ALA A 188 5.61 -3.98 11.23
N ILE A 189 6.79 -4.58 11.36
CA ILE A 189 8.06 -3.84 11.52
C ILE A 189 8.41 -3.08 10.23
N ILE A 190 8.36 -3.74 9.08
CA ILE A 190 8.71 -3.16 7.78
C ILE A 190 7.75 -2.02 7.40
N PHE A 191 6.45 -2.17 7.64
CA PHE A 191 5.48 -1.11 7.34
C PHE A 191 5.45 0.01 8.38
N SER A 192 6.01 -0.22 9.57
CA SER A 192 6.24 0.87 10.53
C SER A 192 7.32 1.85 10.06
N ASP A 193 8.13 1.48 9.06
CA ASP A 193 9.17 2.32 8.46
C ASP A 193 9.37 1.94 6.98
N TYR A 194 8.67 2.65 6.09
CA TYR A 194 8.66 2.35 4.65
C TYR A 194 10.05 2.37 3.99
N ARG A 195 11.08 2.94 4.64
CA ARG A 195 12.46 2.94 4.13
C ARG A 195 13.08 1.55 4.16
N LEU A 196 12.49 0.65 4.94
CA LEU A 196 12.85 -0.75 5.03
C LEU A 196 12.17 -1.59 3.93
N ILE A 197 11.28 -0.98 3.13
CA ILE A 197 10.73 -1.59 1.92
C ILE A 197 11.80 -1.57 0.83
N CYS A 198 12.04 -2.74 0.23
CA CYS A 198 13.08 -2.94 -0.77
C CYS A 198 13.03 -1.88 -1.88
N GLY A 199 14.16 -1.20 -2.08
CA GLY A 199 14.35 -0.25 -3.18
C GLY A 199 13.60 1.08 -3.04
N PHE A 200 12.71 1.25 -2.04
CA PHE A 200 11.90 2.47 -1.93
C PHE A 200 12.75 3.73 -1.86
N MET A 201 13.76 3.76 -0.98
CA MET A 201 14.65 4.90 -0.85
C MET A 201 15.50 5.11 -2.10
N ASP A 202 15.92 4.04 -2.78
CA ASP A 202 16.70 4.15 -4.03
C ASP A 202 15.85 4.78 -5.14
N ASP A 203 14.58 4.37 -5.24
CA ASP A 203 13.65 4.80 -6.30
C ASP A 203 13.08 6.21 -6.05
N CYS A 204 12.85 6.60 -4.79
CA CYS A 204 12.19 7.85 -4.43
C CYS A 204 13.14 8.96 -3.94
N LYS A 205 14.45 8.72 -3.78
CA LYS A 205 15.37 9.71 -3.19
C LYS A 205 15.30 11.09 -3.83
N ASN A 206 15.25 11.15 -5.16
CA ASN A 206 15.23 12.43 -5.88
C ASN A 206 13.89 13.14 -5.67
N ASP A 207 12.78 12.42 -5.80
CA ASP A 207 11.43 12.95 -5.62
C ASP A 207 11.22 13.46 -4.19
N ILE A 208 11.72 12.75 -3.18
CA ILE A 208 11.71 13.18 -1.77
C ILE A 208 12.41 14.53 -1.60
N ASN A 209 13.54 14.74 -2.28
CA ASN A 209 14.30 15.99 -2.19
C ASN A 209 13.67 17.15 -2.97
N ILE A 210 13.00 16.86 -4.09
CA ILE A 210 12.29 17.83 -4.92
C ILE A 210 11.02 18.29 -4.20
N LEU A 211 10.20 17.35 -3.75
CA LEU A 211 8.95 17.60 -3.02
C LEU A 211 9.17 18.03 -1.57
N LYS A 212 10.43 18.02 -1.09
CA LYS A 212 10.81 18.33 0.30
C LYS A 212 10.13 17.43 1.33
N CYS A 213 9.73 16.23 0.93
CA CYS A 213 9.14 15.24 1.82
C CYS A 213 10.13 14.70 2.87
N GLY A 214 11.44 14.91 2.69
CA GLY A 214 12.48 14.41 3.61
C GLY A 214 12.69 15.24 4.87
N SER A 215 12.03 16.40 5.00
CA SER A 215 12.16 17.30 6.15
C SER A 215 10.87 17.31 6.95
N ILE A 216 10.83 16.53 8.03
CA ILE A 216 9.86 16.76 9.09
C ILE A 216 10.29 18.05 9.78
N ARG A 217 9.35 18.97 9.96
CA ARG A 217 9.60 20.33 10.45
C ARG A 217 10.46 20.31 11.73
N LEU A 218 11.59 21.02 11.72
CA LEU A 218 12.32 21.36 12.94
C LEU A 218 11.47 22.38 13.73
N GLY A 219 10.51 21.90 14.52
CA GLY A 219 9.68 22.77 15.37
C GLY A 219 8.29 22.22 15.71
N GLU A 220 7.71 21.37 14.86
CA GLU A 220 6.52 20.58 15.19
C GLU A 220 6.97 19.14 15.39
N LYS A 221 7.11 18.77 16.67
CA LYS A 221 7.44 17.42 17.09
C LYS A 221 6.19 16.56 16.90
N ASP A 222 5.98 16.04 15.71
CA ASP A 222 5.17 14.83 15.55
C ASP A 222 6.11 13.64 15.81
N ALA A 223 6.02 13.02 16.98
CA ALA A 223 6.81 11.84 17.37
C ALA A 223 6.75 10.62 16.42
N HIS A 224 5.95 10.66 15.35
CA HIS A 224 5.69 9.50 14.50
C HIS A 224 5.88 9.78 13.01
N SER A 225 6.96 10.51 12.72
CA SER A 225 7.39 10.97 11.41
C SER A 225 7.73 9.92 10.33
N GLN A 226 7.48 8.63 10.59
CA GLN A 226 7.79 7.53 9.66
C GLN A 226 6.68 7.25 8.64
N GLY A 227 5.45 7.74 8.79
CA GLY A 227 4.41 7.65 7.73
C GLY A 227 4.38 8.86 6.78
N GLU A 228 4.95 9.99 7.23
CA GLU A 228 4.72 11.30 6.62
C GLU A 228 5.38 11.48 5.26
N VAL A 229 6.54 10.86 5.03
CA VAL A 229 7.20 10.95 3.72
C VAL A 229 6.39 10.22 2.65
N VAL A 230 5.83 9.05 2.98
CA VAL A 230 4.95 8.31 2.05
C VAL A 230 3.69 9.12 1.81
N SER A 231 3.02 9.64 2.86
CA SER A 231 1.85 10.51 2.69
C SER A 231 2.16 11.75 1.83
N CYS A 232 3.33 12.38 2.03
CA CYS A 232 3.78 13.51 1.23
C CYS A 232 3.99 13.12 -0.25
N LEU A 233 4.62 11.98 -0.51
CA LEU A 233 4.84 11.45 -1.86
C LEU A 233 3.51 11.05 -2.52
N GLU A 234 2.60 10.42 -1.79
CA GLU A 234 1.24 10.08 -2.24
C GLU A 234 0.45 11.34 -2.61
N LYS A 235 0.50 12.38 -1.78
CA LYS A 235 -0.09 13.70 -2.08
C LYS A 235 0.56 14.34 -3.31
N GLY A 236 1.88 14.19 -3.48
CA GLY A 236 2.60 14.64 -4.67
C GLY A 236 2.10 13.94 -5.94
N LEU A 237 1.96 12.61 -5.89
CA LEU A 237 1.43 11.78 -6.98
C LEU A 237 -0.03 12.13 -7.34
N VAL A 238 -0.88 12.31 -6.32
CA VAL A 238 -2.27 12.75 -6.50
C VAL A 238 -2.32 14.13 -7.15
N LYS A 239 -1.52 15.08 -6.65
CA LYS A 239 -1.49 16.45 -7.17
C LYS A 239 -1.00 16.51 -8.61
N GLU A 240 0.00 15.70 -8.96
CA GLU A 240 0.47 15.56 -10.35
C GLU A 240 -0.67 15.18 -11.29
N ALA A 241 -1.52 14.24 -10.90
CA ALA A 241 -2.68 13.80 -11.70
C ALA A 241 -3.79 14.85 -11.81
N GLU A 242 -3.90 15.77 -10.84
CA GLU A 242 -4.93 16.82 -10.79
C GLU A 242 -4.53 18.15 -11.46
N GLU A 243 -3.35 18.22 -12.06
CA GLU A 243 -2.81 19.40 -12.76
C GLU A 243 -2.62 19.14 -14.27
N ARG A 244 -3.01 20.09 -15.13
CA ARG A 244 -2.80 19.97 -16.59
C ARG A 244 -1.31 20.03 -16.96
N GLU A 245 -0.57 20.86 -16.25
CA GLU A 245 0.87 21.09 -16.43
C GLU A 245 1.53 21.06 -15.04
N PRO A 246 1.80 19.87 -14.49
CA PRO A 246 2.34 19.75 -13.15
C PRO A 246 3.75 20.31 -13.08
N LYS A 247 3.99 21.21 -12.12
CA LYS A 247 5.31 21.83 -11.91
C LYS A 247 6.35 20.85 -11.38
N ILE A 248 5.88 19.77 -10.75
CA ILE A 248 6.71 18.70 -10.19
C ILE A 248 6.11 17.39 -10.69
N GLN A 249 6.95 16.57 -11.31
CA GLN A 249 6.59 15.24 -11.78
C GLN A 249 7.32 14.22 -10.91
N VAL A 250 6.56 13.30 -10.32
CA VAL A 250 7.12 12.17 -9.58
C VAL A 250 7.71 11.19 -10.59
N SER A 251 8.95 10.75 -10.36
CA SER A 251 9.59 9.79 -11.27
C SER A 251 8.79 8.48 -11.37
N GLU A 252 8.75 7.87 -12.56
CA GLU A 252 8.01 6.61 -12.80
C GLU A 252 8.44 5.45 -11.88
N LEU A 253 9.69 5.45 -11.42
CA LEU A 253 10.17 4.48 -10.43
C LEU A 253 9.55 4.77 -9.06
N CYS A 254 9.56 6.02 -8.63
CA CYS A 254 8.94 6.40 -7.37
C CYS A 254 7.42 6.24 -7.38
N LYS A 255 6.72 6.57 -8.48
CA LYS A 255 5.26 6.30 -8.62
C LYS A 255 4.93 4.84 -8.34
N LYS A 256 5.70 3.92 -8.94
CA LYS A 256 5.54 2.47 -8.73
C LYS A 256 5.86 2.07 -7.28
N ALA A 257 6.89 2.65 -6.69
CA ALA A 257 7.23 2.39 -5.29
C ALA A 257 6.11 2.87 -4.35
N ILE A 258 5.56 4.07 -4.56
CA ILE A 258 4.43 4.62 -3.79
C ILE A 258 3.20 3.69 -3.89
N LEU A 259 2.76 3.38 -5.11
CA LEU A 259 1.61 2.48 -5.32
C LEU A 259 1.86 1.08 -4.75
N ARG A 260 3.12 0.62 -4.73
CA ARG A 260 3.50 -0.65 -4.12
C ARG A 260 3.38 -0.62 -2.60
N VAL A 261 3.88 0.43 -1.94
CA VAL A 261 3.69 0.62 -0.49
C VAL A 261 2.21 0.64 -0.18
N ALA A 262 1.42 1.36 -0.97
CA ALA A 262 -0.01 1.45 -0.82
C ALA A 262 -0.70 0.07 -1.00
N GLU A 263 -0.35 -0.71 -2.03
CA GLU A 263 -0.84 -2.09 -2.21
C GLU A 263 -0.54 -2.96 -0.98
N LEU A 264 0.68 -2.91 -0.46
CA LEU A 264 1.09 -3.77 0.63
C LEU A 264 0.39 -3.46 1.97
N SER A 265 0.11 -2.18 2.23
CA SER A 265 -0.59 -1.72 3.43
C SER A 265 -2.11 -1.90 3.35
N SER A 266 -2.67 -2.26 2.18
CA SER A 266 -4.12 -2.22 1.93
C SER A 266 -4.98 -3.27 2.64
N ASP A 267 -4.36 -4.31 3.20
CA ASP A 267 -5.07 -5.41 3.86
C ASP A 267 -5.52 -5.04 5.27
N ASP A 268 -4.64 -4.38 6.02
CA ASP A 268 -4.91 -3.97 7.39
C ASP A 268 -4.51 -2.51 7.57
N PHE A 269 -5.46 -1.68 8.02
CA PHE A 269 -5.26 -0.25 8.19
C PHE A 269 -4.16 0.09 9.21
N HIS A 270 -3.83 -0.83 10.14
CA HIS A 270 -2.68 -0.66 11.05
C HIS A 270 -1.35 -0.59 10.31
N LEU A 271 -1.24 -1.19 9.11
CA LEU A 271 -0.05 -1.16 8.27
C LEU A 271 0.11 0.17 7.53
N ASP A 272 -0.96 0.95 7.40
CA ASP A 272 -0.94 2.30 6.83
C ASP A 272 -0.83 3.30 7.95
N ARG A 273 0.41 3.60 8.33
CA ARG A 273 0.70 4.34 9.56
C ARG A 273 0.10 5.74 9.58
N HIS A 274 0.16 6.45 8.45
CA HIS A 274 -0.40 7.79 8.33
C HIS A 274 -1.93 7.74 8.48
N LEU A 275 -2.60 6.81 7.78
CA LEU A 275 -4.04 6.66 7.87
C LEU A 275 -4.49 6.15 9.24
N TYR A 276 -3.79 5.20 9.84
CA TYR A 276 -4.07 4.71 11.19
C TYR A 276 -4.16 5.87 12.17
N PHE A 277 -3.17 6.77 12.20
CA PHE A 277 -3.20 7.92 13.09
C PHE A 277 -4.27 8.93 12.74
N ALA A 278 -4.48 9.20 11.45
CA ALA A 278 -5.52 10.12 11.02
C ALA A 278 -6.92 9.62 11.39
N CYS A 279 -7.14 8.29 11.39
CA CYS A 279 -8.46 7.68 11.43
C CYS A 279 -8.78 6.81 12.65
N ARG A 280 -7.86 6.51 13.57
CA ARG A 280 -8.12 5.56 14.67
C ARG A 280 -9.32 5.93 15.54
N ASP A 281 -9.52 7.22 15.86
CA ASP A 281 -10.63 7.65 16.72
C ASP A 281 -11.95 7.58 15.94
N ASP A 282 -11.92 7.86 14.64
CA ASP A 282 -13.05 7.66 13.74
C ASP A 282 -13.35 6.16 13.54
N ARG A 283 -12.33 5.30 13.51
CA ARG A 283 -12.47 3.84 13.49
C ARG A 283 -13.18 3.33 14.73
N GLU A 284 -12.82 3.82 15.92
CA GLU A 284 -13.55 3.47 17.15
C GLU A 284 -15.00 3.98 17.11
N ARG A 285 -15.24 5.19 16.58
CA ARG A 285 -16.58 5.77 16.52
C ARG A 285 -17.53 5.05 15.54
N PHE A 286 -17.05 4.73 14.34
CA PHE A 286 -17.89 4.24 13.25
C PHE A 286 -17.74 2.73 13.02
N CYS A 287 -16.59 2.17 13.34
CA CYS A 287 -16.16 0.83 12.89
C CYS A 287 -15.66 -0.05 14.03
N GLU A 288 -16.10 0.19 15.27
CA GLU A 288 -15.67 -0.53 16.49
C GLU A 288 -15.70 -2.05 16.32
N ASN A 289 -16.82 -2.56 15.79
CA ASN A 289 -17.09 -3.98 15.58
C ASN A 289 -16.50 -4.53 14.27
N THR A 290 -15.82 -3.70 13.48
CA THR A 290 -15.19 -4.14 12.23
C THR A 290 -13.83 -4.75 12.54
N GLN A 291 -13.70 -6.05 12.24
CA GLN A 291 -12.44 -6.76 12.39
C GLN A 291 -11.41 -6.26 11.36
N ALA A 292 -10.20 -5.97 11.83
CA ALA A 292 -9.05 -5.62 10.99
C ALA A 292 -8.67 -6.75 10.00
N GLY A 293 -7.95 -6.40 8.94
CA GLY A 293 -7.64 -7.30 7.83
C GLY A 293 -8.71 -7.33 6.72
N GLU A 294 -8.32 -7.90 5.59
CA GLU A 294 -9.06 -8.00 4.34
C GLU A 294 -9.61 -6.68 3.77
N GLY A 295 -9.05 -5.54 4.18
CA GLY A 295 -9.51 -4.21 3.79
C GLY A 295 -10.85 -3.80 4.42
N ARG A 296 -11.39 -4.56 5.38
CA ARG A 296 -12.74 -4.31 5.94
C ARG A 296 -12.86 -2.96 6.64
N VAL A 297 -11.82 -2.56 7.38
CA VAL A 297 -11.80 -1.27 8.08
C VAL A 297 -11.80 -0.12 7.08
N TYR A 298 -11.04 -0.19 5.99
CA TYR A 298 -11.09 0.80 4.91
C TYR A 298 -12.49 0.91 4.33
N LYS A 299 -13.13 -0.22 4.01
CA LYS A 299 -14.49 -0.27 3.47
C LYS A 299 -15.50 0.40 4.41
N CYS A 300 -15.42 0.12 5.71
CA CYS A 300 -16.25 0.76 6.71
C CYS A 300 -16.01 2.28 6.78
N LEU A 301 -14.75 2.71 6.90
CA LEU A 301 -14.39 4.13 6.96
C LEU A 301 -14.81 4.90 5.70
N PHE A 302 -14.69 4.29 4.51
CA PHE A 302 -15.17 4.90 3.26
C PHE A 302 -16.69 5.15 3.27
N ASN A 303 -17.47 4.21 3.80
CA ASN A 303 -18.93 4.38 3.91
C ASN A 303 -19.32 5.54 4.85
N HIS A 304 -18.50 5.83 5.86
CA HIS A 304 -18.72 6.92 6.83
C HIS A 304 -17.94 8.21 6.53
N LYS A 305 -17.15 8.26 5.44
CA LYS A 305 -16.26 9.38 5.08
C LYS A 305 -16.96 10.75 5.08
N PHE A 306 -18.24 10.79 4.72
CA PHE A 306 -19.04 12.01 4.61
C PHE A 306 -20.03 12.25 5.74
N GLU A 307 -19.89 11.52 6.86
CA GLU A 307 -20.61 11.85 8.10
C GLU A 307 -20.03 13.12 8.73
N GLU A 308 -20.88 13.93 9.36
CA GLU A 308 -20.46 15.21 9.96
C GLU A 308 -19.46 15.02 11.09
N SER A 309 -19.58 13.91 11.82
CA SER A 309 -18.67 13.55 12.91
C SER A 309 -17.36 12.91 12.42
N MET A 310 -17.12 12.76 11.12
CA MET A 310 -15.83 12.29 10.58
C MET A 310 -14.79 13.42 10.67
N SER A 311 -13.64 13.15 11.28
CA SER A 311 -12.56 14.14 11.38
C SER A 311 -12.03 14.56 10.00
N GLU A 312 -11.58 15.81 9.86
CA GLU A 312 -10.98 16.28 8.59
C GLU A 312 -9.70 15.50 8.27
N LYS A 313 -8.85 15.24 9.28
CA LYS A 313 -7.61 14.47 9.10
C LYS A 313 -7.91 13.09 8.50
N CYS A 314 -8.87 12.35 9.07
CA CYS A 314 -9.24 11.06 8.52
C CYS A 314 -9.86 11.17 7.13
N ARG A 315 -10.78 12.13 6.93
CA ARG A 315 -11.43 12.35 5.63
C ARG A 315 -10.40 12.65 4.52
N GLU A 316 -9.39 13.47 4.79
CA GLU A 316 -8.30 13.76 3.86
C GLU A 316 -7.46 12.51 3.57
N ALA A 317 -7.06 11.75 4.60
CA ALA A 317 -6.31 10.50 4.43
C ALA A 317 -7.10 9.46 3.61
N LEU A 318 -8.39 9.27 3.89
CA LEU A 318 -9.28 8.40 3.12
C LEU A 318 -9.42 8.89 1.67
N THR A 319 -9.50 10.20 1.44
CA THR A 319 -9.57 10.77 0.09
C THR A 319 -8.31 10.48 -0.71
N THR A 320 -7.13 10.73 -0.13
CA THR A 320 -5.84 10.38 -0.75
C THR A 320 -5.82 8.90 -1.10
N ARG A 321 -6.25 8.05 -0.17
CA ARG A 321 -6.31 6.61 -0.39
C ARG A 321 -7.23 6.21 -1.54
N GLN A 322 -8.43 6.76 -1.63
CA GLN A 322 -9.37 6.50 -2.72
C GLN A 322 -8.82 6.97 -4.08
N LYS A 323 -8.12 8.11 -4.12
CA LYS A 323 -7.46 8.60 -5.34
C LYS A 323 -6.34 7.66 -5.81
N LEU A 324 -5.55 7.10 -4.89
CA LEU A 324 -4.56 6.07 -5.23
C LEU A 324 -5.21 4.78 -5.76
N ILE A 325 -6.37 4.39 -5.21
CA ILE A 325 -7.13 3.23 -5.72
C ILE A 325 -7.67 3.50 -7.14
N ALA A 326 -8.12 4.71 -7.43
CA ALA A 326 -8.55 5.10 -8.78
C ALA A 326 -7.40 4.97 -9.79
N GLN A 327 -6.17 5.31 -9.39
CA GLN A 327 -4.97 5.10 -10.22
C GLN A 327 -4.62 3.60 -10.37
N ASP A 328 -4.56 2.85 -9.25
CA ASP A 328 -4.31 1.41 -9.29
C ASP A 328 -5.24 0.63 -8.36
N TYR A 329 -6.12 -0.18 -8.95
CA TYR A 329 -7.08 -1.02 -8.24
C TYR A 329 -6.40 -1.95 -7.21
N LYS A 330 -5.11 -2.28 -7.39
CA LYS A 330 -4.35 -3.12 -6.46
C LYS A 330 -4.12 -2.48 -5.11
N VAL A 331 -4.25 -1.16 -5.01
CA VAL A 331 -4.23 -0.44 -3.72
C VAL A 331 -5.45 -0.79 -2.85
N SER A 332 -6.46 -1.46 -3.42
CA SER A 332 -7.53 -2.11 -2.68
C SER A 332 -7.31 -3.61 -2.59
N TYR A 333 -7.02 -4.11 -1.38
CA TYR A 333 -6.88 -5.54 -1.12
C TYR A 333 -8.16 -6.31 -1.47
N SER A 334 -9.32 -5.84 -1.00
CA SER A 334 -10.60 -6.53 -1.17
C SER A 334 -10.97 -6.64 -2.65
N LEU A 335 -10.85 -5.56 -3.42
CA LEU A 335 -11.11 -5.55 -4.86
C LEU A 335 -10.13 -6.46 -5.61
N ALA A 336 -8.83 -6.31 -5.35
CA ALA A 336 -7.81 -7.08 -6.04
C ALA A 336 -7.93 -8.58 -5.75
N LYS A 337 -8.28 -8.96 -4.51
CA LYS A 337 -8.52 -10.35 -4.10
C LYS A 337 -9.77 -10.91 -4.77
N SER A 338 -10.92 -10.23 -4.60
CA SER A 338 -12.21 -10.72 -5.08
C SER A 338 -12.26 -10.83 -6.61
N CYS A 339 -11.67 -9.88 -7.33
CA CYS A 339 -11.70 -9.87 -8.80
C CYS A 339 -10.55 -10.64 -9.46
N LYS A 340 -9.59 -11.21 -8.71
CA LYS A 340 -8.38 -11.85 -9.27
C LYS A 340 -8.68 -12.94 -10.30
N SER A 341 -9.63 -13.82 -9.99
CA SER A 341 -10.02 -14.96 -10.85
C SER A 341 -10.76 -14.47 -12.09
N ASP A 342 -11.69 -13.53 -11.94
CA ASP A 342 -12.50 -12.97 -13.02
C ASP A 342 -11.66 -12.15 -14.00
N LEU A 343 -10.72 -11.35 -13.51
CA LEU A 343 -9.75 -10.62 -14.34
C LEU A 343 -8.95 -11.57 -15.25
N LYS A 344 -8.49 -12.69 -14.68
CA LYS A 344 -7.76 -13.72 -15.43
C LYS A 344 -8.68 -14.44 -16.43
N LYS A 345 -9.89 -14.81 -16.01
CA LYS A 345 -10.90 -15.51 -16.81
C LYS A 345 -11.29 -14.71 -18.04
N TYR A 346 -11.51 -13.40 -17.87
CA TYR A 346 -11.97 -12.50 -18.94
C TYR A 346 -10.84 -11.74 -19.65
N ARG A 347 -9.59 -12.00 -19.26
CA ARG A 347 -8.38 -11.40 -19.87
C ARG A 347 -8.43 -9.87 -19.85
N CYS A 348 -8.84 -9.31 -18.71
CA CYS A 348 -8.78 -7.87 -18.45
C CYS A 348 -7.33 -7.45 -18.19
N ASN A 349 -6.51 -7.48 -19.24
CA ASN A 349 -5.07 -7.24 -19.17
C ASN A 349 -4.75 -5.75 -19.30
N VAL A 350 -4.22 -5.19 -18.22
CA VAL A 350 -3.77 -3.79 -18.14
C VAL A 350 -2.53 -3.52 -19.00
N GLU A 351 -1.81 -4.56 -19.43
CA GLU A 351 -0.56 -4.44 -20.22
C GLU A 351 -0.77 -3.84 -21.63
N ASN A 352 -1.99 -3.93 -22.17
CA ASN A 352 -2.36 -3.32 -23.46
C ASN A 352 -3.00 -1.93 -23.31
N LEU A 353 -3.08 -1.39 -22.08
CA LEU A 353 -3.60 -0.06 -21.85
C LEU A 353 -2.57 0.99 -22.33
N PRO A 354 -2.98 2.03 -23.07
CA PRO A 354 -2.09 3.14 -23.38
C PRO A 354 -1.42 3.64 -22.10
N ARG A 355 -0.08 3.81 -22.12
CA ARG A 355 0.70 4.31 -20.97
C ARG A 355 0.19 5.66 -20.42
N SER A 356 -0.62 6.38 -21.19
CA SER A 356 -1.26 7.64 -20.81
C SER A 356 -2.50 7.50 -19.93
N ARG A 357 -3.00 6.28 -19.66
CA ARG A 357 -4.10 6.06 -18.71
C ARG A 357 -3.55 5.54 -17.40
N GLU A 358 -3.33 6.49 -16.49
CA GLU A 358 -3.05 6.24 -15.08
C GLU A 358 -4.26 5.61 -14.36
N ALA A 359 -5.45 5.56 -14.99
CA ALA A 359 -6.68 5.00 -14.42
C ALA A 359 -6.86 3.49 -14.70
N ARG A 360 -6.17 2.63 -13.93
CA ARG A 360 -6.31 1.16 -14.05
C ARG A 360 -7.65 0.64 -13.53
N LEU A 361 -8.25 1.35 -12.56
CA LEU A 361 -9.56 0.99 -12.01
C LEU A 361 -10.66 1.10 -13.09
N SER A 362 -10.69 2.20 -13.84
CA SER A 362 -11.69 2.43 -14.89
C SER A 362 -11.66 1.34 -15.96
N TYR A 363 -10.47 0.91 -16.36
CA TYR A 363 -10.33 -0.21 -17.31
C TYR A 363 -10.87 -1.53 -16.74
N LEU A 364 -10.56 -1.82 -15.47
CA LEU A 364 -11.06 -3.01 -14.79
C LEU A 364 -12.59 -3.03 -14.75
N LEU A 365 -13.19 -1.93 -14.29
CA LEU A 365 -14.65 -1.79 -14.19
C LEU A 365 -15.28 -1.99 -15.57
N MET A 366 -14.84 -1.24 -16.59
CA MET A 366 -15.36 -1.38 -17.95
C MET A 366 -15.23 -2.80 -18.53
N CYS A 367 -14.09 -3.47 -18.29
CA CYS A 367 -13.85 -4.81 -18.82
C CYS A 367 -14.78 -5.86 -18.22
N LEU A 368 -14.90 -5.88 -16.90
CA LEU A 368 -15.72 -6.85 -16.18
C LEU A 368 -17.21 -6.57 -16.37
N GLU A 369 -17.61 -5.30 -16.47
CA GLU A 369 -18.99 -4.89 -16.70
C GLU A 369 -19.45 -5.23 -18.11
N SER A 370 -18.59 -5.01 -19.10
CA SER A 370 -18.83 -5.53 -20.44
C SER A 370 -18.96 -7.07 -20.46
N ALA A 371 -18.32 -7.78 -19.53
CA ALA A 371 -18.51 -9.22 -19.40
C ALA A 371 -19.89 -9.56 -18.82
N VAL A 372 -20.31 -8.87 -17.74
CA VAL A 372 -21.64 -9.02 -17.11
C VAL A 372 -22.76 -8.72 -18.10
N HIS A 373 -22.69 -7.59 -18.82
CA HIS A 373 -23.66 -7.20 -19.85
C HIS A 373 -23.77 -8.20 -21.02
N ARG A 374 -22.72 -8.99 -21.26
CA ARG A 374 -22.73 -10.09 -22.24
C ARG A 374 -23.20 -11.42 -21.66
N GLY A 375 -23.82 -11.42 -20.47
CA GLY A 375 -24.30 -12.61 -19.78
C GLY A 375 -23.19 -13.50 -19.23
N ARG A 376 -21.96 -13.00 -19.09
CA ARG A 376 -20.85 -13.78 -18.52
C ARG A 376 -20.87 -13.67 -16.98
N GLN A 377 -20.59 -14.79 -16.32
CA GLN A 377 -20.64 -14.89 -14.86
C GLN A 377 -19.36 -14.36 -14.20
N VAL A 378 -19.42 -13.15 -13.64
CA VAL A 378 -18.43 -12.62 -12.68
C VAL A 378 -18.84 -13.09 -11.28
N SER A 379 -17.88 -13.38 -10.39
CA SER A 379 -18.17 -13.83 -9.02
C SER A 379 -18.99 -12.79 -8.23
N SER A 380 -19.82 -13.23 -7.28
CA SER A 380 -20.61 -12.35 -6.42
C SER A 380 -19.74 -11.42 -5.59
N GLU A 381 -18.59 -11.91 -5.11
CA GLU A 381 -17.65 -11.13 -4.33
C GLU A 381 -17.03 -10.02 -5.19
N CYS A 382 -16.62 -10.32 -6.42
CA CYS A 382 -16.09 -9.30 -7.34
C CYS A 382 -17.16 -8.29 -7.75
N GLN A 383 -18.38 -8.73 -8.07
CA GLN A 383 -19.49 -7.82 -8.40
C GLN A 383 -19.81 -6.87 -7.24
N GLY A 384 -19.79 -7.38 -6.00
CA GLY A 384 -19.98 -6.56 -4.80
C GLY A 384 -18.92 -5.46 -4.68
N GLU A 385 -17.64 -5.82 -4.83
CA GLU A 385 -16.56 -4.84 -4.80
C GLU A 385 -16.67 -3.83 -5.95
N MET A 386 -17.00 -4.29 -7.17
CA MET A 386 -17.22 -3.40 -8.31
C MET A 386 -18.33 -2.39 -8.05
N LEU A 387 -19.45 -2.83 -7.46
CA LEU A 387 -20.54 -1.94 -7.05
C LEU A 387 -20.06 -0.88 -6.06
N ASP A 388 -19.31 -1.28 -5.04
CA ASP A 388 -18.77 -0.36 -4.03
C ASP A 388 -17.86 0.71 -4.65
N TYR A 389 -16.98 0.32 -5.58
CA TYR A 389 -16.08 1.27 -6.26
C TYR A 389 -16.80 2.19 -7.25
N ARG A 390 -17.83 1.68 -7.95
CA ARG A 390 -18.67 2.52 -8.81
C ARG A 390 -19.45 3.56 -8.02
N ARG A 391 -20.02 3.14 -6.88
CA ARG A 391 -20.67 4.03 -5.92
C ARG A 391 -19.69 5.06 -5.37
N MET A 392 -18.48 4.64 -5.00
CA MET A 392 -17.42 5.53 -4.51
C MET A 392 -17.09 6.65 -5.54
N LEU A 393 -16.90 6.29 -6.81
CA LEU A 393 -16.65 7.25 -7.90
C LEU A 393 -17.83 8.21 -8.12
N MET A 394 -19.06 7.72 -7.95
CA MET A 394 -20.28 8.52 -8.07
C MET A 394 -20.61 9.38 -6.83
N GLU A 395 -20.02 9.09 -5.68
CA GLU A 395 -20.19 9.88 -4.46
C GLU A 395 -19.20 11.07 -4.37
N ASP A 396 -18.04 10.96 -5.00
CA ASP A 396 -16.94 11.92 -4.88
C ASP A 396 -16.26 12.20 -6.23
N PHE A 397 -16.61 13.35 -6.82
CA PHE A 397 -16.04 13.79 -8.09
C PHE A 397 -14.52 14.01 -8.06
N SER A 398 -13.92 14.18 -6.86
CA SER A 398 -12.47 14.35 -6.73
C SER A 398 -11.68 13.08 -7.00
N LEU A 399 -12.35 11.94 -7.10
CA LEU A 399 -11.72 10.67 -7.46
C LEU A 399 -11.52 10.51 -8.98
N SER A 400 -12.04 11.46 -9.77
CA SER A 400 -11.93 11.47 -11.23
C SER A 400 -11.12 12.70 -11.68
N PRO A 401 -9.80 12.57 -11.90
CA PRO A 401 -8.94 13.69 -12.28
C PRO A 401 -9.44 14.45 -13.51
N GLU A 402 -10.02 13.75 -14.50
CA GLU A 402 -10.58 14.35 -15.71
C GLU A 402 -11.75 15.30 -15.40
N ILE A 403 -12.57 14.99 -14.39
CA ILE A 403 -13.65 15.87 -13.91
C ILE A 403 -13.04 17.11 -13.26
N ILE A 404 -12.04 16.93 -12.39
CA ILE A 404 -11.34 18.05 -11.74
C ILE A 404 -10.69 18.98 -12.77
N LEU A 405 -10.05 18.42 -13.80
CA LEU A 405 -9.34 19.17 -14.83
C LEU A 405 -10.27 19.83 -15.86
N SER A 406 -11.39 19.18 -16.18
CA SER A 406 -12.24 19.61 -17.29
C SER A 406 -13.49 20.37 -16.85
N CYS A 407 -13.97 20.15 -15.62
CA CYS A 407 -15.22 20.72 -15.11
C CYS A 407 -15.03 21.78 -14.00
N ARG A 408 -13.79 22.20 -13.68
CA ARG A 408 -13.52 23.14 -12.59
C ARG A 408 -14.37 24.41 -12.67
N GLY A 409 -14.41 25.04 -13.84
CA GLY A 409 -15.18 26.27 -14.05
C GLY A 409 -16.67 26.04 -13.83
N GLU A 410 -17.22 24.97 -14.39
CA GLU A 410 -18.63 24.66 -14.27
C GLU A 410 -19.05 24.25 -12.85
N ILE A 411 -18.17 23.57 -12.12
CA ILE A 411 -18.38 23.26 -10.70
C ILE A 411 -18.45 24.56 -9.89
N GLU A 412 -17.51 25.48 -10.09
CA GLU A 412 -17.47 26.77 -9.39
C GLU A 412 -18.69 27.66 -9.72
N HIS A 413 -19.12 27.70 -10.98
CA HIS A 413 -20.20 28.58 -11.44
C HIS A 413 -21.60 28.01 -11.20
N HIS A 414 -21.82 26.71 -11.39
CA HIS A 414 -23.17 26.11 -11.40
C HIS A 414 -23.46 25.21 -10.18
N CYS A 415 -22.42 24.65 -9.55
CA CYS A 415 -22.54 23.62 -8.52
C CYS A 415 -21.79 23.96 -7.22
N SER A 416 -21.50 25.25 -6.98
CA SER A 416 -20.84 25.71 -5.77
C SER A 416 -21.62 25.36 -4.50
N GLY A 417 -20.91 24.96 -3.44
CA GLY A 417 -21.51 24.52 -2.18
C GLY A 417 -22.14 23.12 -2.20
N LEU A 418 -22.28 22.49 -3.38
CA LEU A 418 -22.69 21.10 -3.50
C LEU A 418 -21.44 20.22 -3.46
N HIS A 419 -20.92 19.98 -2.25
CA HIS A 419 -19.80 19.08 -2.05
C HIS A 419 -20.31 17.75 -1.46
N ARG A 420 -19.76 16.63 -1.94
CA ARG A 420 -19.90 15.27 -1.36
C ARG A 420 -21.25 14.58 -1.65
N LYS A 421 -21.32 13.28 -1.31
CA LYS A 421 -22.51 12.40 -1.46
C LYS A 421 -23.14 12.46 -2.88
N GLY A 422 -22.30 12.62 -3.91
CA GLY A 422 -22.72 12.64 -5.32
C GLY A 422 -23.43 13.90 -5.80
N ARG A 423 -23.66 14.89 -4.93
CA ARG A 423 -24.44 16.11 -5.27
C ARG A 423 -23.80 16.94 -6.38
N THR A 424 -22.47 17.01 -6.42
CA THR A 424 -21.75 17.72 -7.49
C THR A 424 -21.97 17.07 -8.84
N LEU A 425 -21.82 15.75 -8.94
CA LEU A 425 -21.98 15.01 -10.19
C LEU A 425 -23.43 15.06 -10.67
N HIS A 426 -24.39 14.90 -9.76
CA HIS A 426 -25.81 15.03 -10.08
C HIS A 426 -26.16 16.46 -10.55
N CYS A 427 -25.55 17.49 -9.96
CA CYS A 427 -25.67 18.87 -10.44
C CYS A 427 -25.12 19.02 -11.87
N LEU A 428 -23.92 18.50 -12.16
CA LEU A 428 -23.35 18.55 -13.51
C LEU A 428 -24.25 17.83 -14.52
N MET A 429 -24.80 16.66 -14.18
CA MET A 429 -25.78 15.95 -15.03
C MET A 429 -27.03 16.79 -15.31
N LYS A 430 -27.50 17.57 -14.34
CA LYS A 430 -28.61 18.52 -14.52
C LYS A 430 -28.25 19.67 -15.46
N VAL A 431 -27.01 20.17 -15.40
CA VAL A 431 -26.50 21.18 -16.34
C VAL A 431 -26.45 20.63 -17.76
N VAL A 432 -25.99 19.38 -17.98
CA VAL A 432 -26.00 18.72 -19.31
C VAL A 432 -27.40 18.75 -19.95
N ARG A 433 -28.45 18.55 -19.15
CA ARG A 433 -29.85 18.49 -19.63
C ARG A 433 -30.41 19.87 -20.01
N GLY A 434 -29.63 20.93 -19.92
CA GLY A 434 -30.03 22.29 -20.30
C GLY A 434 -30.83 23.03 -19.21
N GLU A 435 -30.93 22.47 -18.00
CA GLU A 435 -31.74 23.05 -16.92
C GLU A 435 -31.01 24.19 -16.17
N LYS A 436 -29.69 24.34 -16.35
CA LYS A 436 -28.85 25.30 -15.61
C LYS A 436 -27.71 25.97 -16.44
N GLY A 437 -27.75 25.87 -17.77
CA GLY A 437 -26.70 26.39 -18.67
C GLY A 437 -26.12 25.31 -19.57
N ASN A 438 -25.00 25.60 -20.24
CA ASN A 438 -24.29 24.65 -21.10
C ASN A 438 -22.92 24.30 -20.48
N LEU A 439 -22.56 23.01 -20.51
CA LEU A 439 -21.22 22.56 -20.13
C LEU A 439 -20.24 22.77 -21.29
N GLY A 440 -18.97 23.05 -20.97
CA GLY A 440 -17.90 22.97 -21.96
C GLY A 440 -17.77 21.55 -22.51
N MET A 441 -17.39 21.41 -23.79
CA MET A 441 -17.27 20.10 -24.46
C MET A 441 -16.35 19.13 -23.71
N ASN A 442 -15.26 19.65 -23.13
CA ASN A 442 -14.31 18.85 -22.35
C ASN A 442 -14.94 18.33 -21.05
N CYS A 443 -15.69 19.17 -20.32
CA CYS A 443 -16.39 18.74 -19.12
C CYS A 443 -17.47 17.71 -19.45
N GLN A 444 -18.24 17.94 -20.51
CA GLN A 444 -19.28 17.01 -20.97
C GLN A 444 -18.68 15.64 -21.32
N GLN A 445 -17.54 15.60 -22.02
CA GLN A 445 -16.87 14.35 -22.35
C GLN A 445 -16.32 13.63 -21.10
N ALA A 446 -15.74 14.37 -20.15
CA ALA A 446 -15.24 13.81 -18.90
C ALA A 446 -16.40 13.20 -18.07
N LEU A 447 -17.50 13.93 -17.95
CA LEU A 447 -18.71 13.46 -17.26
C LEU A 447 -19.31 12.23 -17.95
N GLN A 448 -19.38 12.23 -19.28
CA GLN A 448 -19.86 11.08 -20.04
C GLN A 448 -18.98 9.84 -19.83
N THR A 449 -17.66 10.02 -19.77
CA THR A 449 -16.71 8.93 -19.50
C THR A 449 -16.95 8.34 -18.11
N LEU A 450 -17.12 9.19 -17.09
CA LEU A 450 -17.43 8.74 -15.72
C LEU A 450 -18.77 7.99 -15.64
N ILE A 451 -19.81 8.48 -16.33
CA ILE A 451 -21.12 7.80 -16.38
C ILE A 451 -20.99 6.43 -17.05
N GLN A 452 -20.18 6.31 -18.11
CA GLN A 452 -19.96 5.01 -18.77
C GLN A 452 -19.20 4.03 -17.87
N GLU A 453 -18.19 4.51 -17.14
CA GLU A 453 -17.41 3.69 -16.19
C GLU A 453 -18.26 3.18 -15.03
N THR A 454 -19.08 4.06 -14.47
CA THR A 454 -19.86 3.78 -13.26
C THR A 454 -21.19 3.13 -13.55
N ASP A 455 -21.74 3.30 -14.75
CA ASP A 455 -23.04 2.79 -15.20
C ASP A 455 -24.17 2.98 -14.15
N PRO A 456 -24.37 4.21 -13.63
CA PRO A 456 -25.30 4.44 -12.52
C PRO A 456 -26.77 4.20 -12.91
N GLY A 457 -27.06 4.07 -14.21
CA GLY A 457 -28.39 3.72 -14.72
C GLY A 457 -28.72 2.23 -14.60
N ALA A 458 -27.71 1.36 -14.49
CA ALA A 458 -27.93 -0.08 -14.32
C ALA A 458 -28.32 -0.45 -12.88
N ASP A 459 -27.91 0.35 -11.89
CA ASP A 459 -28.20 0.10 -10.48
C ASP A 459 -28.33 1.41 -9.69
N TYR A 460 -29.54 1.66 -9.16
CA TYR A 460 -29.86 2.87 -8.40
C TYR A 460 -28.97 3.05 -7.14
N ARG A 461 -28.34 1.98 -6.64
CA ARG A 461 -27.47 2.02 -5.47
C ARG A 461 -26.14 2.73 -5.74
N ILE A 462 -25.77 2.89 -7.02
CA ILE A 462 -24.54 3.56 -7.44
C ILE A 462 -24.68 5.08 -7.29
N ASP A 463 -25.82 5.66 -7.69
CA ASP A 463 -26.10 7.09 -7.47
C ASP A 463 -26.69 7.31 -6.08
N ARG A 464 -25.83 7.63 -5.10
CA ARG A 464 -26.26 7.92 -3.73
C ARG A 464 -27.25 9.09 -3.66
N ALA A 465 -27.09 10.13 -4.47
CA ALA A 465 -27.99 11.28 -4.42
C ALA A 465 -29.40 10.89 -4.88
N LEU A 466 -29.49 10.03 -5.91
CA LEU A 466 -30.75 9.44 -6.35
C LEU A 466 -31.32 8.48 -5.30
N ASN A 467 -30.50 7.59 -4.74
CA ASN A 467 -30.92 6.62 -3.73
C ASN A 467 -31.51 7.31 -2.48
N GLU A 468 -30.86 8.36 -1.97
CA GLU A 468 -31.37 9.18 -0.86
C GLU A 468 -32.68 9.89 -1.24
N ALA A 469 -32.80 10.43 -2.46
CA ALA A 469 -34.02 11.10 -2.91
C ALA A 469 -35.20 10.13 -3.10
N CYS A 470 -34.92 8.88 -3.47
CA CYS A 470 -35.93 7.86 -3.75
C CYS A 470 -36.16 6.89 -2.59
N GLU A 471 -35.54 7.09 -1.42
CA GLU A 471 -35.54 6.15 -0.30
C GLU A 471 -36.95 5.70 0.12
N SER A 472 -37.89 6.65 0.22
CA SER A 472 -39.29 6.36 0.59
C SER A 472 -40.00 5.47 -0.43
N VAL A 473 -39.74 5.68 -1.72
CA VAL A 473 -40.31 4.88 -2.81
C VAL A 473 -39.67 3.50 -2.81
N ILE A 474 -38.35 3.40 -2.66
CA ILE A 474 -37.62 2.14 -2.61
C ILE A 474 -38.13 1.26 -1.46
N GLN A 475 -38.26 1.82 -0.25
CA GLN A 475 -38.75 1.08 0.92
C GLN A 475 -40.19 0.59 0.76
N THR A 476 -41.01 1.32 0.00
CA THR A 476 -42.44 0.99 -0.19
C THR A 476 -42.67 0.05 -1.36
N ALA A 477 -42.11 0.37 -2.53
CA ALA A 477 -42.35 -0.33 -3.79
C ALA A 477 -41.41 -1.52 -4.00
N CYS A 478 -40.18 -1.46 -3.48
CA CYS A 478 -39.16 -2.50 -3.67
C CYS A 478 -38.99 -3.41 -2.45
N LYS A 479 -39.92 -3.38 -1.48
CA LYS A 479 -39.84 -4.16 -0.23
C LYS A 479 -39.65 -5.67 -0.44
N HIS A 480 -40.13 -6.20 -1.57
CA HIS A 480 -40.05 -7.62 -1.93
C HIS A 480 -39.05 -7.92 -3.06
N ILE A 481 -38.42 -6.90 -3.63
CA ILE A 481 -37.43 -7.07 -4.69
C ILE A 481 -36.09 -7.32 -4.01
N ARG A 482 -35.47 -8.46 -4.31
CA ARG A 482 -34.12 -8.75 -3.81
C ARG A 482 -33.12 -7.92 -4.61
N SER A 483 -32.10 -7.40 -3.92
CA SER A 483 -31.00 -6.67 -4.56
C SER A 483 -30.37 -7.53 -5.68
N GLY A 484 -30.45 -7.07 -6.92
CA GLY A 484 -29.92 -7.78 -8.09
C GLY A 484 -30.93 -8.65 -8.87
N ASP A 485 -32.22 -8.67 -8.50
CA ASP A 485 -33.27 -9.10 -9.42
C ASP A 485 -33.56 -7.98 -10.44
N PRO A 486 -33.56 -8.27 -11.75
CA PRO A 486 -33.82 -7.28 -12.81
C PRO A 486 -35.23 -6.70 -12.80
#